data_AF-A0A6J4XLF0-F1
#
_entry.id   AF-A0A6J4XLF0-F1
#
_cell.length_a   1.000
_cell.length_b   1.000
_cell.length_c   1.000
_cell.angle_alpha   90.00
_cell.angle_beta   90.00
_cell.angle_gamma   90.00
#
_symmetry.space_group_name_H-M   'P 1'
#
loop_
_entity.id
_entity.type
_entity.pdbx_description
1 polymer ?
#
loop_
_entity_poly.entity_id
_entity_poly.type
_entity_poly.pdbx_seq_one_letter_code
_entity_poly.pdbx_strand_id
1 'polypeptide(L)'
;MKQTYQSIRINAPVDKVWDTIKDFHDLSWAPNVVTKCETVGDKSGSEIGAKRILNDAFHEALIELDNATHTIRYSIDNGPSPVSPEDVKGYVGHVHLLPITKDNTTFAQWSSSWESDSEDAVEFCHTIYVALLDEMANSIG
;
A
#
# COMPACT_ATOMS: atom_id res chain seq x y z
N MET A 1 20.42 0.89 1.85
CA MET A 1 18.98 1.24 1.71
C MET A 1 18.56 0.91 0.29
N LYS A 2 17.50 0.11 0.15
CA LYS A 2 16.87 -0.26 -1.11
C LYS A 2 15.47 0.36 -1.15
N GLN A 3 14.93 0.53 -2.34
CA GLN A 3 13.60 1.11 -2.52
C GLN A 3 13.00 0.70 -3.87
N THR A 4 11.68 0.81 -3.97
CA THR A 4 10.96 0.73 -5.24
C THR A 4 9.87 1.82 -5.28
N TYR A 5 9.54 2.30 -6.48
CA TYR A 5 8.60 3.38 -6.71
C TYR A 5 7.79 3.14 -7.98
N GLN A 6 6.47 3.18 -7.86
CA GLN A 6 5.53 3.00 -8.96
C GLN A 6 4.46 4.08 -8.89
N SER A 7 3.96 4.50 -10.05
CA SER A 7 2.91 5.50 -10.13
C SER A 7 2.08 5.33 -11.38
N ILE A 8 0.80 5.67 -11.30
CA ILE A 8 -0.13 5.68 -12.44
C ILE A 8 -1.05 6.90 -12.37
N ARG A 9 -1.77 7.13 -13.48
CA ARG A 9 -2.94 8.00 -13.47
C ARG A 9 -4.20 7.14 -13.31
N ILE A 10 -5.08 7.53 -12.39
CA ILE A 10 -6.41 6.95 -12.20
C ILE A 10 -7.44 7.93 -12.75
N ASN A 11 -8.35 7.44 -13.59
CA ASN A 11 -9.38 8.27 -14.24
C ASN A 11 -10.56 8.60 -13.31
N ALA A 12 -10.26 9.10 -12.11
CA ALA A 12 -11.23 9.51 -11.12
C ALA A 12 -10.72 10.68 -10.25
N PRO A 13 -11.62 11.49 -9.66
CA PRO A 13 -11.24 12.54 -8.71
C PRO A 13 -10.56 11.96 -7.47
N VAL A 14 -9.61 12.70 -6.89
CA VAL A 14 -8.79 12.22 -5.76
C VAL A 14 -9.62 11.81 -4.55
N ASP A 15 -10.69 12.54 -4.24
CA ASP A 15 -11.57 12.23 -3.11
C ASP A 15 -12.24 10.85 -3.29
N LYS A 16 -12.65 10.50 -4.52
CA LYS A 16 -13.22 9.18 -4.83
C LYS A 16 -12.19 8.07 -4.65
N VAL A 17 -10.97 8.31 -5.12
CA VAL A 17 -9.87 7.33 -4.97
C VAL A 17 -9.54 7.16 -3.50
N TRP A 18 -9.39 8.26 -2.77
CA TRP A 18 -9.07 8.25 -1.34
C TRP A 18 -10.16 7.56 -0.51
N ASP A 19 -11.43 7.90 -0.71
CA ASP A 19 -12.54 7.26 -0.01
C ASP A 19 -12.60 5.75 -0.20
N THR A 20 -12.05 5.24 -1.32
CA THR A 20 -11.97 3.81 -1.61
C THR A 20 -10.83 3.12 -0.85
N ILE A 21 -9.69 3.80 -0.65
CA ILE A 21 -8.45 3.15 -0.15
C ILE A 21 -8.07 3.53 1.28
N LYS A 22 -8.68 4.57 1.86
CA LYS A 22 -8.26 5.16 3.15
C LYS A 22 -8.49 4.27 4.36
N ASP A 23 -9.39 3.29 4.28
CA ASP A 23 -9.56 2.30 5.34
C ASP A 23 -8.48 1.24 5.22
N PHE A 24 -7.53 1.24 6.16
CA PHE A 24 -6.41 0.30 6.15
C PHE A 24 -6.85 -1.17 6.26
N HIS A 25 -8.07 -1.46 6.72
CA HIS A 25 -8.59 -2.84 6.77
C HIS A 25 -9.41 -3.21 5.53
N ASP A 26 -9.67 -2.27 4.63
CA ASP A 26 -10.38 -2.52 3.38
C ASP A 26 -9.42 -2.55 2.18
N LEU A 27 -9.22 -3.73 1.62
CA LEU A 27 -8.58 -3.92 0.31
C LEU A 27 -9.50 -4.63 -0.68
N SER A 28 -10.81 -4.53 -0.49
CA SER A 28 -11.81 -5.11 -1.40
C SER A 28 -11.73 -4.54 -2.83
N TRP A 29 -11.05 -3.41 -3.01
CA TRP A 29 -10.76 -2.79 -4.30
C TRP A 29 -9.63 -3.49 -5.10
N ALA A 30 -8.86 -4.41 -4.49
CA ALA A 30 -7.81 -5.20 -5.16
C ALA A 30 -7.99 -6.73 -5.03
N PRO A 31 -9.14 -7.30 -5.43
CA PRO A 31 -9.46 -8.70 -5.21
C PRO A 31 -8.52 -9.69 -5.93
N ASN A 32 -7.84 -9.28 -7.01
CA ASN A 32 -6.90 -10.17 -7.72
C ASN A 32 -5.52 -10.24 -7.05
N VAL A 33 -5.20 -9.30 -6.16
CA VAL A 33 -3.92 -9.27 -5.42
C VAL A 33 -4.12 -9.65 -3.97
N VAL A 34 -5.19 -9.16 -3.34
CA VAL A 34 -5.51 -9.39 -1.93
C VAL A 34 -6.80 -10.19 -1.84
N THR A 35 -6.65 -11.49 -1.59
CA THR A 35 -7.77 -12.43 -1.49
C THR A 35 -8.28 -12.55 -0.05
N LYS A 36 -7.44 -12.19 0.94
CA LYS A 36 -7.80 -12.18 2.36
C LYS A 36 -7.15 -10.99 3.06
N CYS A 37 -7.95 -10.27 3.84
CA CYS A 37 -7.49 -9.25 4.79
C CYS A 37 -8.07 -9.60 6.17
N GLU A 38 -7.21 -9.92 7.12
CA GLU A 38 -7.60 -10.23 8.50
C GLU A 38 -7.15 -9.12 9.44
N THR A 39 -8.09 -8.48 10.14
CA THR A 39 -7.79 -7.48 11.16
C THR A 39 -7.17 -8.13 12.39
N VAL A 40 -6.13 -7.50 12.95
CA VAL A 40 -5.47 -7.94 14.18
C VAL A 40 -5.61 -6.88 15.27
N GLY A 41 -6.22 -7.27 16.39
CA GLY A 41 -6.48 -6.38 17.52
C GLY A 41 -7.77 -5.55 17.35
N ASP A 42 -7.92 -4.53 18.20
CA ASP A 42 -9.21 -3.83 18.35
C ASP A 42 -9.26 -2.45 17.65
N LYS A 43 -8.15 -2.01 17.05
CA LYS A 43 -8.08 -0.73 16.35
C LYS A 43 -8.82 -0.80 15.03
N SER A 44 -9.58 0.24 14.67
CA SER A 44 -10.16 0.37 13.34
C SER A 44 -9.09 0.67 12.29
N GLY A 45 -9.39 0.43 11.01
CA GLY A 45 -8.44 0.69 9.91
C GLY A 45 -8.12 2.17 9.67
N SER A 46 -8.72 3.08 10.45
CA SER A 46 -8.39 4.50 10.44
C SER A 46 -7.50 4.95 11.61
N GLU A 47 -7.16 4.05 12.52
CA GLU A 47 -6.40 4.35 13.73
C GLU A 47 -4.93 3.94 13.61
N ILE A 48 -4.01 4.88 13.87
CA ILE A 48 -2.57 4.60 13.83
C ILE A 48 -2.20 3.42 14.73
N GLY A 49 -1.42 2.49 14.18
CA GLY A 49 -1.06 1.22 14.78
C GLY A 49 -2.11 0.11 14.62
N ALA A 50 -3.16 0.32 13.81
CA ALA A 50 -4.00 -0.76 13.30
C ALA A 50 -3.16 -1.79 12.56
N LYS A 51 -3.54 -3.07 12.65
CA LYS A 51 -2.75 -4.18 12.13
C LYS A 51 -3.62 -5.10 11.30
N ARG A 52 -3.03 -5.65 10.25
CA ARG A 52 -3.68 -6.61 9.35
C ARG A 52 -2.74 -7.73 8.94
N ILE A 53 -3.32 -8.86 8.56
CA ILE A 53 -2.64 -9.96 7.86
C ILE A 53 -3.24 -10.06 6.46
N LEU A 54 -2.42 -9.84 5.43
CA LEU A 54 -2.83 -10.00 4.04
C LEU A 54 -2.41 -11.37 3.52
N ASN A 55 -3.35 -12.06 2.88
CA ASN A 55 -3.16 -13.38 2.25
C ASN A 55 -2.45 -14.40 3.16
N ASP A 56 -2.72 -14.36 4.47
CA ASP A 56 -2.09 -15.19 5.50
C ASP A 56 -0.55 -15.08 5.59
N ALA A 57 0.05 -14.04 4.98
CA ALA A 57 1.49 -13.96 4.77
C ALA A 57 2.09 -12.62 5.23
N PHE A 58 1.47 -11.49 4.89
CA PHE A 58 2.02 -10.16 5.19
C PHE A 58 1.37 -9.58 6.43
N HIS A 59 2.13 -9.47 7.50
CA HIS A 59 1.72 -8.81 8.73
C HIS A 59 2.13 -7.35 8.66
N GLU A 60 1.14 -6.46 8.61
CA GLU A 60 1.38 -5.04 8.43
C GLU A 60 0.81 -4.22 9.58
N ALA A 61 1.45 -3.08 9.86
CA ALA A 61 0.98 -2.12 10.85
C ALA A 61 0.92 -0.72 10.26
N LEU A 62 -0.19 -0.01 10.48
CA LEU A 62 -0.40 1.36 10.05
C LEU A 62 0.49 2.32 10.85
N ILE A 63 1.33 3.09 10.17
CA ILE A 63 2.24 4.08 10.75
C ILE A 63 1.67 5.49 10.61
N GLU A 64 1.04 5.78 9.47
CA GLU A 64 0.51 7.11 9.14
C GLU A 64 -0.74 6.97 8.28
N LEU A 65 -1.75 7.78 8.58
CA LEU A 65 -2.95 7.96 7.77
C LEU A 65 -3.32 9.44 7.84
N ASP A 66 -3.13 10.15 6.73
CA ASP A 66 -3.40 11.57 6.64
C ASP A 66 -4.41 11.86 5.54
N ASN A 67 -5.62 12.23 5.96
CA ASN A 67 -6.72 12.59 5.05
C ASN A 67 -6.49 13.93 4.34
N ALA A 68 -5.66 14.83 4.87
CA ALA A 68 -5.41 16.12 4.24
C ALA A 68 -4.43 16.01 3.07
N THR A 69 -3.48 15.07 3.17
CA THR A 69 -2.47 14.82 2.13
C THR A 69 -2.73 13.56 1.32
N HIS A 70 -3.75 12.76 1.67
CA HIS A 70 -4.06 11.47 1.05
C HIS A 70 -2.89 10.49 1.12
N THR A 71 -2.32 10.35 2.31
CA THR A 71 -1.14 9.53 2.58
C THR A 71 -1.47 8.36 3.50
N ILE A 72 -0.99 7.17 3.13
CA ILE A 72 -0.94 5.98 3.99
C ILE A 72 0.51 5.54 4.09
N ARG A 73 1.02 5.32 5.30
CA ARG A 73 2.30 4.63 5.51
C ARG A 73 2.13 3.48 6.46
N TYR A 74 2.82 2.38 6.19
CA TYR A 74 2.70 1.16 6.96
C TYR A 74 4.04 0.41 7.01
N SER A 75 4.26 -0.41 8.04
CA SER A 75 5.38 -1.37 8.08
C SER A 75 4.92 -2.74 7.62
N ILE A 76 5.87 -3.53 7.12
CA ILE A 76 5.76 -4.99 7.10
C ILE A 76 6.56 -5.51 8.29
N ASP A 77 5.85 -5.98 9.31
CA ASP A 77 6.44 -6.51 10.55
C ASP A 77 6.90 -7.97 10.37
N ASN A 78 6.19 -8.72 9.52
CA ASN A 78 6.53 -10.08 9.12
C ASN A 78 5.97 -10.37 7.72
N GLY A 79 6.69 -11.16 6.94
CA GLY A 79 6.35 -11.46 5.55
C GLY A 79 7.12 -12.67 5.01
N PRO A 80 6.74 -13.21 3.84
CA PRO A 80 7.52 -14.22 3.16
C PRO A 80 8.82 -13.62 2.61
N SER A 81 9.82 -14.46 2.37
CA SER A 81 11.01 -14.05 1.61
C SER A 81 10.58 -13.59 0.21
N PRO A 82 11.15 -12.48 -0.33
CA PRO A 82 12.33 -11.76 0.12
C PRO A 82 12.06 -10.56 1.03
N VAL A 83 10.88 -10.44 1.66
CA VAL A 83 10.53 -9.34 2.59
C VAL A 83 10.36 -9.81 4.03
N SER A 84 10.93 -10.97 4.36
CA SER A 84 10.92 -11.48 5.73
C SER A 84 11.81 -10.62 6.64
N PRO A 85 11.65 -10.71 7.97
CA PRO A 85 12.54 -10.02 8.93
C PRO A 85 14.02 -10.40 8.82
N GLU A 86 14.34 -11.53 8.17
CA GLU A 86 15.73 -11.94 7.90
C GLU A 86 16.30 -11.28 6.62
N ASP A 87 15.43 -10.99 5.64
CA ASP A 87 15.84 -10.44 4.34
C ASP A 87 15.89 -8.91 4.33
N VAL A 88 14.96 -8.26 5.06
CA VAL A 88 14.81 -6.80 5.08
C VAL A 88 14.60 -6.27 6.50
N LYS A 89 15.05 -5.04 6.74
CA LYS A 89 14.83 -4.32 8.02
C LYS A 89 14.21 -2.96 7.78
N GLY A 90 13.28 -2.59 8.67
CA GLY A 90 12.64 -1.27 8.66
C GLY A 90 11.86 -1.00 7.38
N TYR A 91 11.16 -2.02 6.84
CA TYR A 91 10.32 -1.85 5.67
C TYR A 91 9.22 -0.82 5.94
N VAL A 92 9.11 0.18 5.09
CA VAL A 92 8.03 1.17 5.12
C VAL A 92 7.42 1.28 3.73
N GLY A 93 6.15 0.92 3.61
CA GLY A 93 5.30 1.22 2.46
C GLY A 93 4.70 2.62 2.56
N HIS A 94 4.49 3.25 1.42
CA HIS A 94 3.97 4.60 1.30
C HIS A 94 3.06 4.72 0.07
N VAL A 95 1.77 4.93 0.32
CA VAL A 95 0.77 5.30 -0.69
C VAL A 95 0.51 6.79 -0.57
N HIS A 96 0.48 7.50 -1.69
CA HIS A 96 0.17 8.92 -1.72
C HIS A 96 -0.60 9.27 -3.00
N LEU A 97 -1.67 10.05 -2.85
CA LEU A 97 -2.51 10.47 -3.96
C LEU A 97 -2.45 11.98 -4.15
N LEU A 98 -2.25 12.42 -5.39
CA LEU A 98 -2.23 13.83 -5.76
C LEU A 98 -3.31 14.12 -6.82
N PRO A 99 -4.07 15.22 -6.69
CA PRO A 99 -5.01 15.61 -7.73
C PRO A 99 -4.27 16.11 -8.98
N ILE A 100 -4.63 15.58 -10.14
CA ILE A 100 -4.30 16.14 -11.44
C ILE A 100 -5.40 17.15 -11.80
N THR A 101 -5.18 18.40 -11.44
CA THR A 101 -6.20 19.46 -11.53
C THR A 101 -6.61 19.83 -12.95
N LYS A 102 -5.78 19.51 -13.95
CA LYS A 102 -6.07 19.81 -15.37
C LYS A 102 -7.30 19.08 -15.89
N ASP A 103 -7.53 17.85 -15.45
CA ASP A 103 -8.59 16.98 -15.98
C ASP A 103 -9.35 16.23 -14.88
N ASN A 104 -9.23 16.68 -13.62
CA ASN A 104 -9.92 16.13 -12.46
C ASN A 104 -9.67 14.61 -12.28
N THR A 105 -8.44 14.19 -12.54
CA THR A 105 -7.98 12.81 -12.34
C THR A 105 -6.97 12.73 -11.19
N THR A 106 -6.48 11.53 -10.87
CA THR A 106 -5.59 11.30 -9.73
C THR A 106 -4.25 10.75 -10.19
N PHE A 107 -3.17 11.32 -9.67
CA PHE A 107 -1.84 10.73 -9.69
C PHE A 107 -1.68 9.87 -8.44
N ALA A 108 -1.68 8.55 -8.62
CA ALA A 108 -1.48 7.60 -7.54
C ALA A 108 -0.03 7.11 -7.56
N GLN A 109 0.63 7.14 -6.42
CA GLN A 109 1.97 6.59 -6.26
C GLN A 109 2.04 5.63 -5.07
N TRP A 110 2.82 4.57 -5.26
CA TRP A 110 3.14 3.58 -4.24
C TRP A 110 4.64 3.37 -4.23
N SER A 111 5.25 3.50 -3.06
CA SER A 111 6.66 3.23 -2.87
C SER A 111 6.92 2.47 -1.58
N SER A 112 8.12 1.92 -1.47
CA SER A 112 8.63 1.46 -0.19
C SER A 112 10.13 1.53 -0.13
N SER A 113 10.65 1.59 1.10
CA SER A 113 12.08 1.59 1.40
C SER A 113 12.39 0.67 2.56
N TRP A 114 13.57 0.06 2.54
CA TRP A 114 14.07 -0.84 3.58
C TRP A 114 15.60 -0.91 3.57
N GLU A 115 16.17 -1.54 4.60
CA GLU A 115 17.57 -1.96 4.63
C GLU A 115 17.68 -3.43 4.22
N SER A 116 18.56 -3.74 3.27
CA SER A 116 18.90 -5.10 2.85
C SER A 116 20.23 -5.10 2.10
N ASP A 117 20.91 -6.24 2.12
CA ASP A 117 22.12 -6.50 1.34
C ASP A 117 21.81 -7.04 -0.08
N SER A 118 20.57 -7.47 -0.34
CA SER A 118 20.10 -7.98 -1.64
C SER A 118 19.20 -6.99 -2.39
N GLU A 119 19.05 -7.21 -3.69
CA GLU A 119 18.08 -6.51 -4.57
C GLU A 119 16.79 -7.34 -4.78
N ASP A 120 16.71 -8.58 -4.28
CA ASP A 120 15.60 -9.50 -4.59
C ASP A 120 14.22 -8.93 -4.21
N ALA A 121 14.17 -8.21 -3.09
CA ALA A 121 12.96 -7.53 -2.64
C ALA A 121 12.49 -6.39 -3.55
N VAL A 122 13.39 -5.79 -4.36
CA VAL A 122 13.05 -4.65 -5.23
C VAL A 122 12.09 -5.07 -6.32
N GLU A 123 12.43 -6.13 -7.05
CA GLU A 123 11.60 -6.66 -8.15
C GLU A 123 10.32 -7.32 -7.64
N PHE A 124 10.42 -8.00 -6.49
CA PHE A 124 9.27 -8.60 -5.82
C PHE A 124 8.22 -7.53 -5.45
N CYS A 125 8.63 -6.46 -4.76
CA CYS A 125 7.73 -5.38 -4.38
C CYS A 125 7.25 -4.57 -5.60
N HIS A 126 8.11 -4.37 -6.60
CA HIS A 126 7.74 -3.73 -7.87
C HIS A 126 6.51 -4.40 -8.50
N THR A 127 6.55 -5.73 -8.65
CA THR A 127 5.48 -6.50 -9.29
C THR A 127 4.17 -6.39 -8.51
N ILE A 128 4.22 -6.45 -7.17
CA ILE A 128 3.04 -6.31 -6.30
C ILE A 128 2.43 -4.92 -6.45
N TYR A 129 3.24 -3.87 -6.44
CA TYR A 129 2.73 -2.49 -6.54
C TYR A 129 2.18 -2.14 -7.91
N VAL A 130 2.77 -2.66 -8.99
CA VAL A 130 2.17 -2.53 -10.33
C VAL A 130 0.77 -3.17 -10.32
N ALA A 131 0.63 -4.39 -9.81
CA ALA A 131 -0.65 -5.08 -9.76
C ALA A 131 -1.68 -4.34 -8.88
N LEU A 132 -1.29 -3.85 -7.70
CA LEU A 132 -2.18 -3.08 -6.82
C LEU A 132 -2.63 -1.76 -7.47
N LEU A 133 -1.72 -1.04 -8.13
CA LEU A 133 -2.07 0.20 -8.83
C LEU A 133 -3.03 -0.09 -10.00
N ASP A 134 -2.80 -1.17 -10.75
CA ASP A 134 -3.71 -1.58 -11.83
C ASP A 134 -5.10 -1.96 -11.30
N GLU A 135 -5.19 -2.69 -10.19
CA GLU A 135 -6.47 -2.97 -9.53
C GLU A 135 -7.17 -1.69 -9.06
N MET A 136 -6.43 -0.72 -8.53
CA MET A 136 -6.97 0.58 -8.14
C MET A 136 -7.54 1.35 -9.35
N ALA A 137 -6.86 1.29 -10.50
CA ALA A 137 -7.38 1.87 -11.74
C ALA A 137 -8.64 1.17 -12.23
N ASN A 138 -8.69 -0.17 -12.16
CA ASN A 138 -9.81 -0.98 -12.64
C ASN A 138 -11.06 -0.88 -11.75
N SER A 139 -10.88 -0.75 -10.43
CA SER A 139 -11.99 -0.70 -9.47
C SER A 139 -12.63 0.68 -9.35
N ILE A 140 -11.89 1.75 -9.62
CA ILE A 140 -12.32 3.14 -9.36
C ILE A 140 -12.54 3.94 -10.66
N GLY A 141 -11.82 3.58 -11.73
CA GLY A 141 -11.80 4.27 -13.03
C GLY A 141 -13.04 4.12 -13.91
#